data_AF-A0A3M1L027-F1
#
_entry.id   AF-A0A3M1L027-F1
#
_cell.length_a   1.000
_cell.length_b   1.000
_cell.length_c   1.000
_cell.angle_alpha   90.00
_cell.angle_beta   90.00
_cell.angle_gamma   90.00
#
_symmetry.space_group_name_H-M   'P 1'
#
loop_
_entity.id
_entity.type
_entity.pdbx_description
1 polymer ?
#
loop_
_entity_poly.entity_id
_entity_poly.type
_entity_poly.pdbx_seq_one_letter_code
_entity_poly.pdbx_strand_id
1 'polypeptide(L)'
;MLPLRRGWILLCLATLACQRDSLPKPQPPTPPPLRLDRPAVGQQSRYLLLKGFNYLGSSPLFEYAPDTLVVRIVGRVGEDFLVEERTTPLSRSEPLISMPDSVFHYRLRLDGDTLRVFRQDDRFILQSRLFLHNDRQSFPLQLSSDTLLHWNGWRVEPLCLLCSGLLEGHLQLGKIYDTLQVLVNNLGTQYDGPGYT
;
A
#
# COMPACT_ATOMS: atom_id res chain seq x y z
N MET A 1 -13.79 -84.88 30.46
CA MET A 1 -12.44 -84.51 30.90
C MET A 1 -11.85 -83.51 29.88
N LEU A 2 -11.24 -82.42 30.41
CA LEU A 2 -10.62 -81.19 29.85
C LEU A 2 -10.08 -81.15 28.38
N PRO A 3 -9.73 -79.97 27.79
CA PRO A 3 -10.16 -78.58 28.06
C PRO A 3 -10.38 -77.66 26.82
N LEU A 4 -10.84 -76.43 27.13
CA LEU A 4 -10.86 -75.18 26.36
C LEU A 4 -9.73 -74.98 25.33
N ARG A 5 -10.08 -74.33 24.21
CA ARG A 5 -9.31 -73.19 23.68
C ARG A 5 -10.24 -72.06 23.24
N ARG A 6 -10.32 -71.05 24.11
CA ARG A 6 -10.87 -69.72 23.81
C ARG A 6 -9.88 -69.00 22.89
N GLY A 7 -10.27 -68.81 21.62
CA GLY A 7 -9.57 -67.89 20.72
C GLY A 7 -9.95 -66.46 21.09
N TRP A 8 -9.02 -65.71 21.66
CA TRP A 8 -9.17 -64.28 21.85
C TRP A 8 -8.90 -63.58 20.51
N ILE A 9 -9.92 -62.91 19.97
CA ILE A 9 -9.76 -61.95 18.88
C ILE A 9 -9.06 -60.72 19.46
N LEU A 10 -7.76 -60.58 19.23
CA LEU A 10 -7.09 -59.29 19.38
C LEU A 10 -7.44 -58.44 18.16
N LEU A 11 -8.53 -57.68 18.29
CA LEU A 11 -8.86 -56.60 17.37
C LEU A 11 -7.91 -55.45 17.71
N CYS A 12 -6.77 -55.36 17.01
CA CYS A 12 -5.94 -54.16 17.02
C CYS A 12 -6.77 -53.01 16.43
N LEU A 13 -7.44 -52.26 17.29
CA LEU A 13 -7.88 -50.90 16.99
C LEU A 13 -6.62 -50.08 16.72
N ALA A 14 -6.22 -50.01 15.45
CA ALA A 14 -5.36 -48.96 14.97
C ALA A 14 -6.10 -47.64 15.19
N THR A 15 -5.82 -47.02 16.34
CA THR A 15 -6.10 -45.62 16.58
C THR A 15 -5.30 -44.85 15.54
N LEU A 16 -5.93 -44.59 14.39
CA LEU A 16 -5.59 -43.46 13.53
C LEU A 16 -5.70 -42.22 14.43
N ALA A 17 -4.59 -41.90 15.07
CA ALA A 17 -4.35 -40.61 15.68
C ALA A 17 -4.45 -39.60 14.54
N CYS A 18 -5.66 -39.13 14.31
CA CYS A 18 -5.93 -37.99 13.47
C CYS A 18 -5.28 -36.82 14.20
N GLN A 19 -4.02 -36.53 13.86
CA GLN A 19 -3.41 -35.24 14.17
C GLN A 19 -4.34 -34.22 13.52
N ARG A 20 -5.16 -33.56 14.35
CA ARG A 20 -5.82 -32.32 13.95
C ARG A 20 -4.70 -31.35 13.69
N ASP A 21 -4.25 -31.31 12.45
CA ASP A 21 -3.59 -30.14 11.89
C ASP A 21 -4.51 -28.97 12.23
N SER A 22 -4.04 -28.14 13.15
CA SER A 22 -4.75 -26.94 13.53
C SER A 22 -4.80 -26.11 12.26
N LEU A 23 -6.00 -25.97 11.69
CA LEU A 23 -6.22 -25.09 10.55
C LEU A 23 -5.53 -23.75 10.86
N PRO A 24 -4.77 -23.20 9.90
CA PRO A 24 -4.13 -21.90 10.08
C PRO A 24 -5.17 -20.92 10.63
N LYS A 25 -4.84 -20.23 11.72
CA LYS A 25 -5.73 -19.21 12.28
C LYS A 25 -6.17 -18.30 11.13
N PRO A 26 -7.48 -18.01 10.99
CA PRO A 26 -7.97 -17.08 9.99
C PRO A 26 -7.13 -15.80 10.09
N GLN A 27 -6.46 -15.44 9.00
CA GLN A 27 -5.80 -14.15 8.95
C GLN A 27 -6.89 -13.09 9.15
N PRO A 28 -6.65 -12.07 10.01
CA PRO A 28 -7.61 -10.97 10.13
C PRO A 28 -7.88 -10.41 8.74
N PRO A 29 -9.14 -10.04 8.44
CA PRO A 29 -9.50 -9.54 7.12
C PRO A 29 -8.53 -8.40 6.76
N THR A 30 -7.98 -8.47 5.55
CA THR A 30 -7.15 -7.38 5.02
C THR A 30 -7.98 -6.10 5.18
N PRO A 31 -7.48 -5.08 5.92
CA PRO A 31 -8.23 -3.86 6.10
C PRO A 31 -8.54 -3.28 4.70
N PRO A 32 -9.75 -2.74 4.50
CA PRO A 32 -10.11 -2.18 3.20
C PRO A 32 -9.06 -1.13 2.80
N PRO A 33 -8.72 -1.03 1.50
CA PRO A 33 -7.85 0.04 1.02
C PRO A 33 -8.44 1.39 1.44
N LEU A 34 -7.56 2.37 1.60
CA LEU A 34 -7.92 3.72 2.01
C LEU A 34 -8.74 4.30 0.87
N ARG A 35 -10.06 4.22 1.01
CA ARG A 35 -11.00 4.94 0.18
C ARG A 35 -10.87 6.40 0.56
N LEU A 36 -9.99 7.09 -0.14
CA LEU A 36 -9.79 8.53 0.03
C LEU A 36 -11.06 9.30 -0.34
N ASP A 37 -11.94 8.75 -1.17
CA ASP A 37 -13.29 9.25 -1.49
C ASP A 37 -14.32 9.03 -0.38
N ARG A 38 -14.08 8.08 0.53
CA ARG A 38 -14.94 7.78 1.67
C ARG A 38 -14.13 7.44 2.92
N PRO A 39 -13.34 8.40 3.44
CA PRO A 39 -12.49 8.20 4.60
C PRO A 39 -13.34 7.90 5.84
N ALA A 40 -12.90 6.92 6.63
CA ALA A 40 -13.53 6.54 7.88
C ALA A 40 -12.48 6.35 8.98
N VAL A 41 -12.81 6.76 10.21
CA VAL A 41 -11.93 6.54 11.36
C VAL A 41 -11.69 5.04 11.55
N GLY A 42 -10.43 4.65 11.75
CA GLY A 42 -9.98 3.26 11.83
C GLY A 42 -9.59 2.64 10.49
N GLN A 43 -9.88 3.28 9.35
CA GLN A 43 -9.42 2.85 8.04
C GLN A 43 -7.90 2.86 7.97
N GLN A 44 -7.30 1.82 7.40
CA GLN A 44 -5.85 1.68 7.28
C GLN A 44 -5.46 1.20 5.89
N SER A 45 -4.43 1.82 5.31
CA SER A 45 -3.75 1.38 4.10
C SER A 45 -2.31 1.04 4.31
N ARG A 46 -1.79 0.28 3.36
CA ARG A 46 -0.44 -0.24 3.30
C ARG A 46 0.08 -0.01 1.89
N TYR A 47 1.18 0.73 1.78
CA TYR A 47 1.82 1.04 0.51
C TYR A 47 3.19 0.38 0.50
N LEU A 48 3.46 -0.36 -0.57
CA LEU A 48 4.76 -0.96 -0.82
C LEU A 48 5.70 0.11 -1.34
N LEU A 49 6.92 0.17 -0.80
CA LEU A 49 7.97 0.96 -1.40
C LEU A 49 8.68 0.13 -2.47
N LEU A 50 8.65 0.63 -3.70
CA LEU A 50 9.34 0.02 -4.84
C LEU A 50 10.46 0.94 -5.28
N LYS A 51 11.67 0.41 -5.38
CA LYS A 51 12.84 1.13 -5.88
C LYS A 51 13.12 0.71 -7.30
N GLY A 52 13.05 1.65 -8.24
CA GLY A 52 13.44 1.40 -9.62
C GLY A 52 14.96 1.36 -9.76
N PHE A 53 15.48 0.33 -10.40
CA PHE A 53 16.85 0.24 -10.88
C PHE A 53 16.77 0.02 -12.38
N ASN A 54 17.62 0.72 -13.14
CA ASN A 54 17.66 0.71 -14.60
C ASN A 54 16.67 1.66 -15.30
N TYR A 55 16.91 2.97 -15.14
CA TYR A 55 16.21 4.06 -15.85
C TYR A 55 16.39 4.04 -17.38
N LEU A 56 17.38 3.29 -17.89
CA LEU A 56 17.75 3.26 -19.32
C LEU A 56 17.36 1.94 -20.00
N GLY A 57 16.82 0.97 -19.26
CA GLY A 57 16.46 -0.35 -19.78
C GLY A 57 15.01 -0.44 -20.27
N SER A 58 14.75 -1.41 -21.14
CA SER A 58 13.41 -1.70 -21.68
C SER A 58 12.47 -2.44 -20.70
N SER A 59 12.96 -2.83 -19.53
CA SER A 59 12.17 -3.45 -18.47
C SER A 59 12.58 -2.86 -17.13
N PRO A 60 11.67 -2.26 -16.37
CA PRO A 60 12.01 -1.74 -15.06
C PRO A 60 12.32 -2.92 -14.13
N LEU A 61 13.48 -2.88 -13.49
CA LEU A 61 13.77 -3.77 -12.37
C LEU A 61 13.37 -3.01 -11.11
N PHE A 62 12.28 -3.43 -10.48
CA PHE A 62 11.91 -2.93 -9.17
C PHE A 62 12.48 -3.83 -8.09
N GLU A 63 13.22 -3.27 -7.16
CA GLU A 63 13.49 -3.93 -5.89
C GLU A 63 12.40 -3.54 -4.91
N TYR A 64 11.90 -4.53 -4.19
CA TYR A 64 11.01 -4.31 -3.07
C TYR A 64 11.84 -3.94 -1.85
N ALA A 65 11.60 -2.76 -1.28
CA ALA A 65 12.07 -2.53 0.08
C ALA A 65 11.15 -3.31 1.03
N PRO A 66 11.67 -4.03 2.04
CA PRO A 66 10.86 -4.79 2.99
C PRO A 66 9.86 -3.92 3.79
N ASP A 67 9.96 -2.59 3.67
CA ASP A 67 9.04 -1.66 4.29
C ASP A 67 7.68 -1.58 3.60
N THR A 68 6.68 -1.38 4.45
CA THR A 68 5.36 -0.94 4.06
C THR A 68 5.03 0.35 4.81
N LEU A 69 4.75 1.42 4.06
CA LEU A 69 4.15 2.62 4.63
C LEU A 69 2.71 2.31 5.04
N VAL A 70 2.42 2.49 6.32
CA VAL A 70 1.09 2.35 6.90
C VAL A 70 0.47 3.73 7.08
N VAL A 71 -0.72 3.92 6.53
CA VAL A 71 -1.50 5.16 6.64
C VAL A 71 -2.82 4.86 7.30
N ARG A 72 -3.14 5.54 8.39
CA ARG A 72 -4.32 5.28 9.21
C ARG A 72 -5.10 6.55 9.49
N ILE A 73 -6.42 6.51 9.34
CA ILE A 73 -7.29 7.57 9.82
C ILE A 73 -7.53 7.35 11.31
N VAL A 74 -6.96 8.23 12.14
CA VAL A 74 -6.93 8.07 13.61
C VAL A 74 -8.03 8.86 14.31
N GLY A 75 -8.67 9.80 13.62
CA GLY A 75 -9.75 10.59 14.20
C GLY A 75 -10.39 11.54 13.20
N ARG A 76 -11.32 12.36 13.70
CA ARG A 76 -12.00 13.41 12.93
C ARG A 76 -12.17 14.65 13.82
N VAL A 77 -11.96 15.84 13.25
CA VAL A 77 -12.14 17.14 13.90
C VAL A 77 -12.94 18.04 12.95
N GLY A 78 -14.23 18.23 13.24
CA GLY A 78 -15.14 18.88 12.29
C GLY A 78 -15.20 18.10 10.98
N GLU A 79 -14.89 18.76 9.87
CA GLU A 79 -14.82 18.14 8.53
C GLU A 79 -13.47 17.53 8.18
N ASP A 80 -12.48 17.63 9.06
CA ASP A 80 -11.13 17.13 8.82
C ASP A 80 -10.95 15.73 9.41
N PHE A 81 -10.33 14.83 8.65
CA PHE A 81 -9.85 13.53 9.11
C PHE A 81 -8.40 13.65 9.55
N LEU A 82 -8.11 13.21 10.77
CA LEU A 82 -6.74 13.10 11.27
C LEU A 82 -6.11 11.82 10.73
N VAL A 83 -4.93 11.96 10.15
CA VAL A 83 -4.17 10.87 9.55
C VAL A 83 -2.85 10.69 10.27
N GLU A 84 -2.46 9.44 10.41
CA GLU A 84 -1.17 8.98 10.90
C GLU A 84 -0.45 8.21 9.80
N GLU A 85 0.79 8.58 9.53
CA GLU A 85 1.71 7.88 8.63
C GLU A 85 2.90 7.32 9.40
N ARG A 86 3.17 6.03 9.21
CA ARG A 86 4.34 5.38 9.79
C ARG A 86 4.79 4.21 8.93
N THR A 87 6.05 3.89 8.98
CA THR A 87 6.64 2.66 8.42
C THR A 87 6.39 1.47 9.35
N THR A 88 6.62 0.25 8.87
CA THR A 88 6.63 -0.91 9.76
C THR A 88 7.98 -1.07 10.48
N PRO A 89 8.08 -1.80 11.60
CA PRO A 89 9.37 -2.03 12.26
C PRO A 89 10.32 -2.95 11.47
N LEU A 90 9.77 -3.81 10.60
CA LEU A 90 10.52 -4.71 9.70
C LEU A 90 11.33 -3.95 8.62
N SER A 91 11.28 -2.62 8.69
CA SER A 91 11.65 -1.70 7.64
C SER A 91 12.87 -0.84 7.96
N ARG A 92 13.41 -0.99 9.16
CA ARG A 92 14.38 -0.10 9.80
C ARG A 92 15.73 0.05 9.09
N SER A 93 15.89 -0.40 7.85
CA SER A 93 17.18 -0.42 7.17
C SER A 93 17.16 -0.01 5.70
N GLU A 94 16.09 0.61 5.17
CA GLU A 94 16.14 1.16 3.81
C GLU A 94 16.78 2.57 3.82
N PRO A 95 17.99 2.76 3.23
CA PRO A 95 18.67 4.05 3.26
C PRO A 95 17.90 5.18 2.58
N LEU A 96 16.98 4.86 1.67
CA LEU A 96 16.14 5.85 0.99
C LEU A 96 14.99 6.39 1.84
N ILE A 97 14.63 5.72 2.93
CA ILE A 97 13.54 6.17 3.79
C ILE A 97 14.09 7.13 4.82
N SER A 98 13.94 8.42 4.55
CA SER A 98 14.26 9.46 5.53
C SER A 98 13.39 9.29 6.79
N MET A 99 14.04 9.41 7.95
CA MET A 99 13.41 9.33 9.27
C MET A 99 12.53 8.07 9.43
N PRO A 100 13.08 6.84 9.30
CA PRO A 100 12.29 5.62 9.22
C PRO A 100 11.55 5.30 10.52
N ASP A 101 11.94 5.86 11.67
CA ASP A 101 11.23 5.67 12.95
C ASP A 101 10.18 6.75 13.23
N SER A 102 10.03 7.75 12.35
CA SER A 102 9.11 8.87 12.59
C SER A 102 7.68 8.54 12.20
N VAL A 103 6.77 8.90 13.10
CA VAL A 103 5.32 8.96 12.85
C VAL A 103 4.96 10.39 12.46
N PHE A 104 4.29 10.54 11.32
CA PHE A 104 3.81 11.84 10.86
C PHE A 104 2.29 11.92 11.02
N HIS A 105 1.81 13.13 11.31
CA HIS A 105 0.38 13.40 11.40
C HIS A 105 -0.01 14.62 10.58
N TYR A 106 -1.14 14.52 9.90
CA TYR A 106 -1.71 15.60 9.09
C TYR A 106 -3.24 15.43 8.99
N ARG A 107 -3.88 16.35 8.30
CA ARG A 107 -5.33 16.39 8.10
C ARG A 107 -5.68 16.17 6.64
N LEU A 108 -6.74 15.42 6.41
CA LEU A 108 -7.42 15.31 5.12
C LEU A 108 -8.78 15.96 5.21
N ARG A 109 -9.20 16.68 4.18
CA ARG A 109 -10.60 17.10 4.01
C ARG A 109 -11.07 16.67 2.64
N LEU A 110 -12.33 16.27 2.58
CA LEU A 110 -13.04 16.15 1.31
C LEU A 110 -13.82 17.40 1.03
N ASP A 111 -13.53 18.00 -0.11
CA ASP A 111 -14.23 19.15 -0.65
C ASP A 111 -14.81 18.72 -2.00
N GLY A 112 -16.01 18.15 -1.97
CA GLY A 112 -16.62 17.52 -3.13
C GLY A 112 -15.82 16.29 -3.60
N ASP A 113 -15.32 16.36 -4.83
CA ASP A 113 -14.49 15.34 -5.46
C ASP A 113 -12.99 15.55 -5.22
N THR A 114 -12.61 16.51 -4.38
CA THR A 114 -11.22 16.89 -4.19
C THR A 114 -10.76 16.58 -2.77
N LEU A 115 -9.68 15.80 -2.66
CA LEU A 115 -8.97 15.58 -1.41
C LEU A 115 -8.02 16.74 -1.18
N ARG A 116 -8.20 17.45 -0.06
CA ARG A 116 -7.26 18.46 0.40
C ARG A 116 -6.43 17.92 1.55
N VAL A 117 -5.11 18.13 1.49
CA VAL A 117 -4.16 17.73 2.54
C VAL A 117 -3.67 18.98 3.26
N PHE A 118 -3.78 18.98 4.58
CA PHE A 118 -3.35 20.08 5.44
C PHE A 118 -2.41 19.59 6.53
N ARG A 119 -1.45 20.42 6.92
CA ARG A 119 -0.67 20.21 8.13
C ARG A 119 -1.55 20.19 9.38
N GLN A 120 -1.13 19.45 10.40
CA GLN A 120 -1.80 19.43 11.70
C GLN A 120 -1.42 20.62 12.59
N ASP A 121 -0.22 21.17 12.41
CA ASP A 121 0.38 22.23 13.25
C ASP A 121 0.79 23.47 12.44
N ASP A 122 1.36 24.49 13.12
CA ASP A 122 1.78 25.75 12.50
C ASP A 122 3.14 25.67 11.76
N ARG A 123 3.70 24.47 11.57
CA ARG A 123 5.00 24.32 10.91
C ARG A 123 4.90 24.71 9.43
N PHE A 124 5.98 25.26 8.90
CA PHE A 124 6.05 25.71 7.49
C PHE A 124 5.89 24.59 6.46
N ILE A 125 6.12 23.33 6.84
CA ILE A 125 6.24 22.23 5.88
C ILE A 125 5.37 21.05 6.32
N LEU A 126 4.56 20.53 5.39
CA LEU A 126 3.83 19.26 5.56
C LEU A 126 4.84 18.12 5.67
N GLN A 127 4.76 17.35 6.76
CA GLN A 127 5.52 16.12 6.93
C GLN A 127 4.64 14.95 6.48
N SER A 128 4.92 14.41 5.29
CA SER A 128 4.27 13.21 4.75
C SER A 128 5.24 12.49 3.81
N ARG A 129 5.10 11.17 3.71
CA ARG A 129 5.80 10.31 2.74
C ARG A 129 4.98 10.11 1.47
N LEU A 130 3.65 10.27 1.52
CA LEU A 130 2.78 10.19 0.34
C LEU A 130 2.61 11.53 -0.37
N PHE A 131 2.60 12.61 0.40
CA PHE A 131 2.27 13.96 -0.06
C PHE A 131 3.52 14.84 -0.01
N LEU A 132 3.74 15.65 -1.05
CA LEU A 132 4.93 16.52 -1.14
C LEU A 132 4.91 17.67 -0.10
N HIS A 133 6.03 18.35 0.03
CA HIS A 133 6.31 19.37 1.05
C HIS A 133 5.69 20.75 0.77
N ASN A 134 4.43 20.82 0.31
CA ASN A 134 3.73 22.12 0.21
C ASN A 134 2.43 22.08 1.04
N ASP A 135 2.00 23.25 1.49
CA ASP A 135 1.06 23.43 2.59
C ASP A 135 -0.42 23.24 2.21
N ARG A 136 -0.72 23.06 0.91
CA ARG A 136 -2.10 22.96 0.37
C ARG A 136 -2.17 22.10 -0.88
N GLN A 137 -2.01 20.79 -0.73
CA GLN A 137 -2.22 19.87 -1.86
C GLN A 137 -3.68 19.57 -2.06
N SER A 138 -4.07 19.55 -3.32
CA SER A 138 -5.41 19.16 -3.75
C SER A 138 -5.25 18.03 -4.76
N PHE A 139 -5.89 16.90 -4.48
CA PHE A 139 -5.89 15.73 -5.35
C PHE A 139 -7.32 15.46 -5.80
N PRO A 140 -7.63 15.54 -7.10
CA PRO A 140 -8.93 15.12 -7.59
C PRO A 140 -9.09 13.61 -7.31
N LEU A 141 -10.17 13.24 -6.65
CA LEU A 141 -10.56 11.86 -6.36
C LEU A 141 -11.48 11.30 -7.44
N GLN A 142 -12.21 12.16 -8.15
CA GLN A 142 -12.73 11.80 -9.47
C GLN A 142 -11.56 11.83 -10.46
N LEU A 143 -10.94 10.67 -10.59
CA LEU A 143 -9.90 10.41 -11.57
C LEU A 143 -10.61 10.25 -12.92
N SER A 144 -10.29 11.12 -13.89
CA SER A 144 -10.90 11.06 -15.22
C SER A 144 -10.60 9.71 -15.86
N SER A 145 -11.65 8.93 -16.17
CA SER A 145 -11.56 7.67 -16.91
C SER A 145 -11.08 7.84 -18.34
N ASP A 146 -11.00 9.08 -18.81
CA ASP A 146 -10.84 9.37 -20.24
C ASP A 146 -9.37 9.49 -20.63
N THR A 147 -8.46 9.48 -19.64
CA THR A 147 -7.02 9.51 -19.88
C THR A 147 -6.44 8.10 -19.80
N LEU A 148 -6.17 7.50 -20.96
CA LEU A 148 -5.33 6.31 -21.05
C LEU A 148 -3.87 6.72 -20.87
N LEU A 149 -3.20 6.06 -19.93
CA LEU A 149 -1.78 6.23 -19.67
C LEU A 149 -1.04 4.98 -20.15
N HIS A 150 0.23 5.17 -20.48
CA HIS A 150 1.13 4.06 -20.78
C HIS A 150 2.28 4.06 -19.79
N TRP A 151 2.47 2.95 -19.08
CA TRP A 151 3.63 2.79 -18.23
C TRP A 151 4.82 2.33 -19.07
N ASN A 152 5.82 3.19 -19.27
CA ASN A 152 6.99 2.87 -20.08
C ASN A 152 8.13 2.21 -19.27
N GLY A 153 7.86 1.89 -18.01
CA GLY A 153 8.79 1.26 -17.10
C GLY A 153 9.13 2.14 -15.89
N TRP A 154 9.46 3.41 -16.11
CA TRP A 154 9.89 4.32 -15.05
C TRP A 154 9.02 5.59 -14.93
N ARG A 155 8.19 5.88 -15.94
CA ARG A 155 7.19 6.94 -15.91
C ARG A 155 5.93 6.52 -16.65
N VAL A 156 4.90 7.35 -16.53
CA VAL A 156 3.74 7.29 -17.41
C VAL A 156 3.96 8.18 -18.64
N GLU A 157 3.32 7.81 -19.74
CA GLU A 157 3.16 8.63 -20.94
C GLU A 157 1.66 8.86 -21.23
N PRO A 158 1.27 10.09 -21.64
CA PRO A 158 2.10 11.29 -21.75
C PRO A 158 2.64 11.77 -20.38
N LEU A 159 3.79 12.44 -20.38
CA LEU A 159 4.37 12.99 -19.15
C LEU A 159 3.40 14.01 -18.54
N CYS A 160 3.09 13.81 -17.27
CA CYS A 160 2.26 14.73 -16.48
C CYS A 160 2.92 15.00 -15.14
N LEU A 161 2.75 16.21 -14.58
CA LEU A 161 3.31 16.56 -13.27
C LEU A 161 2.45 16.01 -12.12
N LEU A 162 1.15 16.20 -12.22
CA LEU A 162 0.16 15.61 -11.32
C LEU A 162 -1.05 15.26 -12.19
N CYS A 163 -1.31 13.97 -12.38
CA CYS A 163 -2.46 13.55 -13.16
C CYS A 163 -2.99 12.20 -12.71
N SER A 164 -4.12 11.82 -13.30
CA SER A 164 -4.72 10.51 -13.10
C SER A 164 -5.11 9.92 -14.43
N GLY A 165 -5.21 8.60 -14.47
CA GLY A 165 -5.65 7.90 -15.67
C GLY A 165 -5.72 6.39 -15.45
N LEU A 166 -5.88 5.67 -16.55
CA LEU A 166 -6.02 4.23 -16.57
C LEU A 166 -4.83 3.60 -17.30
N LEU A 167 -4.29 2.53 -16.72
CA LEU A 167 -3.38 1.60 -17.39
C LEU A 167 -4.19 0.34 -17.75
N GLU A 168 -4.18 -0.05 -19.02
CA GLU A 168 -4.84 -1.27 -19.48
C GLU A 168 -3.86 -2.46 -19.54
N GLY A 169 -4.33 -3.65 -19.15
CA GLY A 169 -3.54 -4.88 -19.23
C GLY A 169 -2.22 -4.83 -18.44
N HIS A 170 -2.13 -3.99 -17.40
CA HIS A 170 -0.88 -3.72 -16.70
C HIS A 170 -0.51 -4.88 -15.77
N LEU A 171 0.70 -5.41 -15.92
CA LEU A 171 1.26 -6.42 -15.02
C LEU A 171 2.00 -5.72 -13.87
N GLN A 172 1.49 -5.87 -12.65
CA GLN A 172 2.14 -5.37 -11.44
C GLN A 172 2.17 -6.48 -10.39
N LEU A 173 3.37 -6.78 -9.87
CA LEU A 173 3.58 -7.77 -8.81
C LEU A 173 2.97 -9.15 -9.12
N GLY A 174 3.16 -9.63 -10.36
CA GLY A 174 2.67 -10.94 -10.79
C GLY A 174 1.16 -11.02 -11.05
N LYS A 175 0.44 -9.90 -10.96
CA LYS A 175 -0.98 -9.82 -11.30
C LYS A 175 -1.20 -8.89 -12.49
N ILE A 176 -1.98 -9.36 -13.47
CA ILE A 176 -2.47 -8.54 -14.57
C ILE A 176 -3.74 -7.85 -14.12
N TYR A 177 -3.81 -6.55 -14.34
CA TYR A 177 -4.99 -5.72 -14.12
C TYR A 177 -5.55 -5.33 -15.48
N ASP A 178 -6.78 -5.77 -15.79
CA ASP A 178 -7.46 -5.40 -17.05
C ASP A 178 -7.55 -3.88 -17.17
N THR A 179 -7.87 -3.22 -16.06
CA THR A 179 -7.84 -1.77 -15.91
C THR A 179 -7.31 -1.43 -14.52
N LEU A 180 -6.21 -0.66 -14.47
CA LEU A 180 -5.61 -0.15 -13.25
C LEU A 180 -5.67 1.38 -13.26
N GLN A 181 -6.42 1.95 -12.32
CA GLN A 181 -6.47 3.39 -12.13
C GLN A 181 -5.23 3.85 -11.36
N VAL A 182 -4.55 4.87 -11.86
CA VAL A 182 -3.32 5.40 -11.27
C VAL A 182 -3.43 6.90 -11.03
N LEU A 183 -2.83 7.35 -9.93
CA LEU A 183 -2.54 8.76 -9.66
C LEU A 183 -1.01 8.92 -9.77
N VAL A 184 -0.58 9.84 -10.60
CA VAL A 184 0.82 10.09 -10.92
C VAL A 184 1.22 11.42 -10.32
N ASN A 185 2.29 11.42 -9.55
CA ASN A 185 2.89 12.62 -8.98
C ASN A 185 4.38 12.68 -9.36
N ASN A 186 4.69 13.42 -10.41
CA ASN A 186 6.03 13.71 -10.89
C ASN A 186 6.52 15.12 -10.49
N LEU A 187 5.84 15.81 -9.58
CA LEU A 187 6.25 17.16 -9.14
C LEU A 187 7.67 17.18 -8.56
N GLY A 188 8.16 16.07 -8.00
CA GLY A 188 9.56 15.92 -7.57
C GLY A 188 10.56 16.00 -8.74
N THR A 189 10.23 15.39 -9.87
CA THR A 189 11.09 15.37 -11.07
C THR A 189 11.21 16.75 -11.75
N GLN A 190 10.31 17.69 -11.43
CA GLN A 190 10.37 19.06 -11.94
C GLN A 190 11.58 19.83 -11.40
N TYR A 191 12.04 19.49 -10.19
CA TYR A 191 13.13 20.19 -9.51
C TYR A 191 14.50 19.55 -9.77
N ASP A 192 14.54 18.29 -10.20
CA ASP A 192 15.79 17.58 -10.44
C ASP A 192 16.49 17.98 -11.76
N GLY A 193 15.83 18.79 -12.62
CA GLY A 193 16.38 19.23 -13.90
C GLY A 193 16.86 18.06 -14.79
N PRO A 194 17.50 18.32 -15.94
CA PRO A 194 18.36 17.34 -16.56
C PRO A 194 19.58 17.17 -15.64
N GLY A 195 19.46 16.33 -14.61
CA GLY A 195 20.58 15.90 -13.80
C GLY A 195 21.65 15.30 -14.71
N TYR A 196 22.82 15.91 -14.74
CA TYR A 196 24.04 15.25 -15.18
C TYR A 196 24.18 13.96 -14.36
N THR A 197 24.04 12.82 -15.04
CA THR A 197 24.50 11.50 -14.60
C THR A 197 25.99 11.47 -14.33
#